data_AF-A0A5E4J5C5-F1
#
_entry.id   AF-A0A5E4J5C5-F1
#
_cell.length_a   1.000
_cell.length_b   1.000
_cell.length_c   1.000
_cell.angle_alpha   90.00
_cell.angle_beta   90.00
_cell.angle_gamma   90.00
#
_symmetry.space_group_name_H-M   'P 1'
#
loop_
_entity.id
_entity.type
_entity.pdbx_description
1 polymer ?
#
loop_
_entity_poly.entity_id
_entity_poly.type
_entity_poly.pdbx_seq_one_letter_code
_entity_poly.pdbx_strand_id
1 'polypeptide(L)' 'MDEKITLTFTETHKYQLEFSPPPFWMEFAEGYGGLPWIDISDKHVAIVAENYSYLLDLLVQARLYRLSKMPYEERLKG' A
#
# COMPACT_ATOMS: atom_id res chain seq x y z
N MET A 1 -13.16 -9.15 1.47
CA MET A 1 -11.85 -9.44 0.85
C MET A 1 -10.81 -8.93 1.81
N ASP A 2 -9.78 -9.72 2.09
CA ASP A 2 -8.74 -9.33 3.04
C ASP A 2 -7.85 -8.24 2.44
N GLU A 3 -7.35 -7.34 3.30
CA GLU A 3 -6.45 -6.29 2.88
C GLU A 3 -5.10 -6.88 2.47
N LYS A 4 -4.71 -6.64 1.23
CA LYS A 4 -3.50 -7.19 0.63
C LYS A 4 -2.80 -6.15 -0.22
N ILE A 5 -1.49 -6.34 -0.33
CA ILE A 5 -0.62 -5.57 -1.21
C ILE A 5 0.05 -6.60 -2.12
N THR A 6 -0.14 -6.45 -3.42
CA THR A 6 0.49 -7.30 -4.43
C THR A 6 1.73 -6.58 -4.95
N LEU A 7 2.88 -7.24 -4.92
CA LEU A 7 4.11 -6.74 -5.56
C LEU A 7 4.29 -7.44 -6.91
N THR A 8 4.33 -6.66 -7.98
CA THR A 8 4.49 -7.11 -9.36
C THR A 8 5.76 -6.51 -9.97
N PHE A 9 6.40 -7.30 -10.83
CA PHE A 9 7.58 -6.91 -11.60
C PHE A 9 7.16 -6.88 -13.07
N THR A 10 7.34 -5.75 -13.74
CA THR A 10 7.00 -5.58 -15.17
C THR A 10 8.25 -5.23 -15.98
N GLU A 11 8.13 -5.18 -17.31
CA GLU A 11 9.22 -4.73 -18.18
C GLU A 11 9.64 -3.29 -17.89
N THR A 12 8.71 -2.44 -17.44
CA THR A 12 8.94 -1.02 -17.17
C THR A 12 9.20 -0.71 -15.70
N HIS A 13 8.68 -1.53 -14.78
CA HIS A 13 8.68 -1.23 -13.34
C HIS A 13 9.22 -2.40 -12.52
N LYS A 14 10.30 -2.12 -11.80
CA LYS A 14 10.94 -3.11 -10.93
C LYS A 14 10.12 -3.42 -9.67
N TYR A 15 9.37 -2.46 -9.13
CA TYR A 15 8.54 -2.67 -7.94
C TYR A 15 7.21 -1.93 -8.10
N GLN A 16 6.22 -2.57 -8.73
CA GLN A 16 4.86 -2.06 -8.80
C GLN A 16 4.04 -2.68 -7.67
N LEU A 17 3.43 -1.84 -6.84
CA LEU A 17 2.54 -2.29 -5.78
C LEU A 17 1.10 -1.96 -6.12
N GLU A 18 0.22 -2.94 -5.93
CA GLU A 18 -1.22 -2.79 -6.06
C GLU A 18 -1.90 -3.10 -4.72
N PHE A 19 -2.76 -2.19 -4.29
CA PHE A 19 -3.40 -2.23 -2.99
C PHE A 19 -4.87 -2.63 -3.13
N SER A 20 -5.30 -3.63 -2.37
CA SER A 20 -6.65 -4.18 -2.46
C SER A 20 -7.22 -4.47 -1.06
N PRO A 21 -8.51 -4.22 -0.80
CA PRO A 21 -9.46 -3.55 -1.69
C PRO A 21 -9.18 -2.03 -1.77
N PRO A 22 -9.31 -1.37 -2.94
CA PRO A 22 -9.01 0.06 -3.09
C PRO A 22 -9.71 0.97 -2.06
N PRO A 23 -11.01 0.78 -1.74
CA PRO A 23 -11.68 1.62 -0.74
C PRO A 23 -11.04 1.58 0.65
N PHE A 24 -10.41 0.46 1.04
CA PHE A 24 -9.69 0.38 2.31
C PHE A 24 -8.40 1.20 2.28
N TRP A 25 -7.69 1.21 1.15
CA TRP A 25 -6.36 1.85 1.01
C TRP A 25 -6.42 3.29 0.51
N MET A 26 -7.61 3.78 0.13
CA MET A 26 -7.80 5.13 -0.40
C MET A 26 -7.27 6.22 0.54
N GLU A 27 -7.70 6.17 1.80
CA GLU A 27 -7.28 7.16 2.81
C GLU A 27 -5.77 7.12 3.06
N PHE A 28 -5.15 5.93 2.97
CA PHE A 28 -3.70 5.79 3.02
C PHE A 28 -3.03 6.45 1.80
N ALA A 29 -3.55 6.20 0.60
CA ALA A 29 -2.98 6.75 -0.63
C ALA A 29 -3.06 8.27 -0.69
N GLU A 30 -4.20 8.85 -0.30
CA GLU A 30 -4.40 10.30 -0.25
C GLU A 30 -3.52 10.97 0.83
N GLY A 31 -3.22 10.27 1.92
CA GLY A 31 -2.37 10.76 3.01
C GLY A 31 -0.86 10.51 2.80
N TYR A 32 -0.47 9.55 1.97
CA TYR A 32 0.92 9.19 1.75
C TYR A 32 1.57 10.05 0.66
N GLY A 33 2.37 11.03 1.06
CA GLY A 33 3.12 11.91 0.17
C GLY A 33 4.58 11.49 -0.08
N GLY A 34 4.98 10.28 0.29
CA GLY A 34 6.38 9.82 0.19
C GLY A 34 6.82 9.49 -1.25
N LEU A 35 5.89 9.10 -2.11
CA LEU A 35 6.12 8.72 -3.51
C LEU A 35 4.90 9.08 -4.37
N PRO A 36 5.08 9.33 -5.69
CA PRO A 36 3.97 9.60 -6.59
C PRO A 36 3.19 8.33 -6.94
N TRP A 37 1.89 8.34 -6.70
CA TRP A 37 0.99 7.26 -7.12
C TRP A 37 0.76 7.27 -8.63
N ILE A 38 0.63 6.08 -9.22
CA ILE A 38 0.34 5.92 -10.65
C ILE A 38 -1.17 5.95 -10.90
N ASP A 39 -1.94 5.36 -9.99
CA ASP A 39 -3.40 5.37 -10.02
C ASP A 39 -3.95 5.46 -8.59
N ILE A 40 -4.90 6.38 -8.40
CA ILE A 40 -5.69 6.53 -7.18
C ILE A 40 -7.15 6.70 -7.64
N SER A 41 -7.93 5.63 -7.53
CA SER A 41 -9.35 5.62 -7.86
C SER A 41 -10.09 4.53 -7.09
N ASP A 42 -11.42 4.62 -7.02
CA ASP A 42 -12.26 3.63 -6.33
C ASP A 42 -12.08 2.20 -6.85
N LYS A 43 -11.45 2.06 -8.04
CA LYS A 43 -11.20 0.79 -8.71
C LYS A 43 -9.76 0.30 -8.55
N HIS A 44 -8.80 1.20 -8.36
CA HIS A 44 -7.38 0.85 -8.35
C HIS A 44 -6.56 1.83 -7.52
N VAL A 45 -5.63 1.30 -6.73
CA VAL A 45 -4.68 2.09 -5.92
C VAL A 45 -3.31 1.46 -6.14
N ALA A 46 -2.44 2.16 -6.87
CA ALA A 46 -1.17 1.60 -7.31
C ALA A 46 -0.03 2.63 -7.38
N ILE A 47 1.17 2.17 -7.06
CA ILE A 47 2.38 2.99 -7.00
C ILE A 47 3.60 2.18 -7.45
N VAL A 48 4.61 2.87 -7.99
CA VAL A 48 5.92 2.26 -8.27
C VAL A 48 6.96 2.80 -7.31
N ALA A 49 7.68 1.89 -6.66
CA ALA A 49 8.89 2.20 -5.94
C ALA A 49 10.10 2.05 -6.89
N GLU A 50 10.90 3.09 -7.04
CA GLU A 50 12.06 3.06 -7.94
C GLU A 50 13.23 2.23 -7.39
N ASN A 51 13.26 2.02 -6.07
CA ASN A 51 14.32 1.29 -5.39
C ASN A 51 13.80 0.56 -4.15
N TYR A 52 14.67 -0.28 -3.58
CA TYR A 52 14.34 -1.09 -2.42
C TYR A 52 14.04 -0.28 -1.15
N SER A 53 14.72 0.85 -0.93
CA SER A 53 14.46 1.70 0.24
C SER A 53 13.06 2.31 0.21
N TYR A 54 12.59 2.75 -0.96
CA TYR A 54 11.24 3.28 -1.16
C TYR A 54 10.18 2.20 -1.00
N LEU A 55 10.44 1.00 -1.51
CA LEU A 55 9.58 -0.16 -1.30
C LEU A 55 9.41 -0.46 0.20
N LEU A 56 10.52 -0.49 0.95
CA LEU A 56 10.48 -0.78 2.38
C LEU A 56 9.73 0.29 3.18
N ASP A 57 10.00 1.57 2.93
CA ASP A 57 9.28 2.66 3.61
C ASP A 57 7.78 2.56 3.37
N LEU A 58 7.37 2.41 2.11
CA LEU A 58 5.96 2.27 1.73
C LEU A 58 5.29 1.09 2.46
N LEU A 59 5.94 -0.09 2.50
CA LEU A 59 5.39 -1.26 3.17
C LEU A 59 5.27 -1.08 4.69
N VAL A 60 6.22 -0.37 5.31
CA VAL A 60 6.14 -0.03 6.73
C VAL A 60 4.95 0.90 6.99
N GLN A 61 4.80 1.97 6.21
CA GLN A 61 3.69 2.92 6.37
C GLN A 61 2.34 2.24 6.12
N ALA A 62 2.24 1.40 5.09
CA ALA A 62 1.03 0.65 4.78
C ALA A 62 0.65 -0.32 5.92
N ARG A 63 1.63 -0.98 6.54
CA ARG A 63 1.40 -1.83 7.72
C ARG A 63 0.90 -1.01 8.91
N LEU A 64 1.51 0.15 9.19
CA LEU A 64 1.09 1.03 10.27
C LEU A 64 -0.35 1.52 10.07
N TYR A 65 -0.68 1.91 8.84
CA TYR A 65 -2.04 2.27 8.45
C TYR A 65 -3.02 1.12 8.73
N ARG A 66 -2.74 -0.10 8.24
CA ARG A 66 -3.60 -1.26 8.47
C ARG A 66 -3.83 -1.53 9.95
N LEU A 67 -2.76 -1.49 10.76
CA LEU A 67 -2.87 -1.66 12.22
C LEU A 67 -3.70 -0.56 12.88
N SER A 68 -3.62 0.69 12.40
CA SER A 68 -4.41 1.80 12.93
C SER A 68 -5.92 1.60 12.75
N LYS A 69 -6.32 0.92 11.67
CA LYS A 69 -7.72 0.60 11.34
C LYS A 69 -8.25 -0.64 12.07
N MET A 70 -7.38 -1.47 12.64
CA MET A 70 -7.77 -2.66 13.40
C MET A 70 -8.17 -2.31 14.84
N PRO A 71 -9.14 -3.03 15.44
CA PRO A 71 -9.40 -2.98 16.89
C PRO A 71 -8.16 -3.37 17.69
N TYR A 72 -7.95 -2.75 18.86
CA TYR A 72 -6.73 -2.94 19.67
C TYR A 72 -6.43 -4.41 20.00
N GLU A 73 -7.47 -5.22 20.24
CA GLU A 73 -7.33 -6.64 20.60
C GLU A 73 -6.82 -7.52 19.44
N GLU A 74 -6.99 -7.08 18.20
CA GLU A 74 -6.56 -7.82 17.00
C GLU A 74 -5.14 -7.46 16.57
N ARG A 75 -4.61 -6.31 17.02
CA ARG A 75 -3.28 -5.79 16.63
C ARG A 75 -2.10 -6.64 17.13
N LEU A 76 -2.31 -7.47 18.15
CA LEU A 76 -1.27 -8.26 18.82
C LEU A 76 -1.25 -9.74 18.40
N LYS A 77 -2.22 -10.19 17.59
CA LYS A 77 -2.29 -11.56 17.07
C LYS A 77 -1.56 -11.61 15.71
N GLY A 78 -0.24 -11.46 15.77
CA GLY A 78 0.66 -11.58 14.62
C GLY A 78 1.13 -13.02 14.42
#